data_AF-A0A6J1WWP3-F1
#
_entry.id   AF-A0A6J1WWP3-F1
#
_cell.length_a   1.000
_cell.length_b   1.000
_cell.length_c   1.000
_cell.angle_alpha   90.00
_cell.angle_beta   90.00
_cell.angle_gamma   90.00
#
_symmetry.space_group_name_H-M   'P 1'
#
loop_
_entity.id
_entity.type
_entity.pdbx_description
1 polymer ?
#
loop_
_entity_poly.entity_id
_entity_poly.type
_entity_poly.pdbx_seq_one_letter_code
_entity_poly.pdbx_strand_id
1 'polypeptide(L)'
;MKLLESGHLEALSRALSILNGDSAVQGRVESYSCKMAGTEKAFYKRFTADGETTHDLQALSPPEGVSYSRSLSGDEDGVLCDTISRKTLFYLIATLNAAFPDYDFSMAKSSEFSAEPSLSWVQGAVEAALSTVGGMRWRQLRPALWAAIDKEVLLPECRIYSYNPDLASDPFGEPGCLWAFNYFFYNRKLKRIVFFTCRAMSPVCAVDSGVDFAMDEDEEYN
;
A
#
# COMPACT_ATOMS: atom_id res chain seq x y z
N MET A 1 6.33 -11.36 8.41
CA MET A 1 6.15 -10.12 9.20
C MET A 1 5.06 -10.36 10.21
N LYS A 2 5.21 -9.84 11.44
CA LYS A 2 4.20 -10.07 12.49
C LYS A 2 3.23 -8.89 12.58
N LEU A 3 1.94 -9.15 12.41
CA LEU A 3 0.87 -8.20 12.66
C LEU A 3 0.87 -7.75 14.13
N LEU A 4 0.73 -6.45 14.33
CA LEU A 4 0.54 -5.81 15.63
C LEU A 4 -0.93 -5.44 15.75
N GLU A 5 -1.68 -6.24 16.50
CA GLU A 5 -3.12 -6.04 16.68
C GLU A 5 -3.41 -4.68 17.31
N SER A 6 -4.30 -3.92 16.67
CA SER A 6 -4.74 -2.62 17.13
C SER A 6 -6.23 -2.47 16.81
N GLY A 7 -7.08 -2.60 17.83
CA GLY A 7 -8.53 -2.46 17.66
C GLY A 7 -8.93 -1.09 17.11
N HIS A 8 -8.10 -0.05 17.32
CA HIS A 8 -8.32 1.26 16.74
C HIS A 8 -8.10 1.28 15.21
N LEU A 9 -7.00 0.70 14.72
CA LEU A 9 -6.75 0.57 13.28
C LEU A 9 -7.78 -0.34 12.60
N GLU A 10 -8.23 -1.38 13.30
CA GLU A 10 -9.26 -2.27 12.80
C GLU A 10 -10.62 -1.55 12.67
N ALA A 11 -10.99 -0.73 13.66
CA ALA A 11 -12.19 0.11 13.58
C ALA A 11 -12.12 1.12 12.44
N LEU A 12 -10.95 1.74 12.22
CA LEU A 12 -10.73 2.65 11.09
C LEU A 12 -10.79 1.92 9.74
N SER A 13 -10.26 0.71 9.66
CA SER A 13 -10.34 -0.13 8.45
C SER A 13 -11.79 -0.47 8.11
N ARG A 14 -12.61 -0.85 9.10
CA ARG A 14 -14.05 -1.05 8.90
C ARG A 14 -14.76 0.23 8.43
N ALA A 15 -14.39 1.38 8.98
CA ALA A 15 -14.96 2.66 8.57
C ALA A 15 -14.51 3.12 7.17
N LEU A 16 -13.38 2.60 6.67
CA LEU A 16 -12.90 2.82 5.30
C LEU A 16 -13.60 1.94 4.27
N SER A 17 -14.37 0.93 4.69
CA SER A 17 -15.26 0.18 3.81
C SER A 17 -16.51 1.01 3.53
N ILE A 18 -16.54 1.65 2.35
CA ILE A 18 -17.56 2.60 1.95
C ILE A 18 -18.27 2.05 0.71
N LEU A 19 -19.57 1.81 0.81
CA LEU A 19 -20.42 1.56 -0.36
C LEU A 19 -21.08 2.87 -0.80
N ASN A 20 -20.85 3.25 -2.04
CA ASN A 20 -21.57 4.31 -2.72
C ASN A 20 -22.19 3.67 -3.98
N GLY A 21 -23.42 4.01 -4.37
CA GLY A 21 -24.22 3.22 -5.31
C GLY A 21 -23.50 2.71 -6.57
N ASP A 22 -22.56 3.49 -7.11
CA ASP A 22 -21.79 3.17 -8.32
C ASP A 22 -20.33 2.72 -8.05
N SER A 23 -19.89 2.65 -6.80
CA SER A 23 -18.52 2.31 -6.41
C SER A 23 -18.41 1.79 -4.97
N ALA A 24 -17.80 0.63 -4.81
CA ALA A 24 -17.49 0.05 -3.53
C ALA A 24 -16.00 0.24 -3.19
N VAL A 25 -15.70 0.88 -2.07
CA VAL A 25 -14.33 1.05 -1.57
C VAL A 25 -14.09 0.12 -0.40
N GLN A 26 -12.95 -0.55 -0.43
CA GLN A 26 -12.45 -1.35 0.67
C GLN A 26 -11.04 -0.87 1.02
N GLY A 27 -10.90 -0.25 2.20
CA GLY A 27 -9.63 0.18 2.74
C GLY A 27 -9.24 -0.62 3.98
N ARG A 28 -7.94 -0.89 4.15
CA ARG A 28 -7.39 -1.59 5.31
C ARG A 28 -6.09 -0.95 5.73
N VAL A 29 -5.95 -0.72 7.04
CA VAL A 29 -4.77 -0.12 7.65
C VAL A 29 -4.28 -1.04 8.76
N GLU A 30 -3.06 -1.54 8.61
CA GLU A 30 -2.49 -2.57 9.48
C GLU A 30 -1.08 -2.17 9.93
N SER A 31 -0.68 -2.58 11.13
CA SER A 31 0.65 -2.31 11.69
C SER A 31 1.44 -3.60 11.80
N TYR A 32 2.68 -3.62 11.32
CA TYR A 32 3.55 -4.79 11.27
C TYR A 32 4.91 -4.53 11.91
N SER A 33 5.43 -5.52 12.63
CA SER A 33 6.81 -5.49 13.14
C SER A 33 7.78 -6.12 12.16
N CYS A 34 8.87 -5.40 11.86
CA CYS A 34 9.99 -5.85 11.01
C CYS A 34 10.98 -6.79 11.73
N LYS A 35 10.63 -7.30 12.92
CA LYS A 35 11.47 -8.24 13.66
C LYS A 35 11.40 -9.61 12.96
N MET A 36 12.51 -10.03 12.37
CA MET A 36 12.63 -11.35 11.73
C MET A 36 12.61 -12.44 12.80
N ALA A 37 11.58 -13.30 12.80
CA ALA A 37 11.57 -14.55 13.55
C ALA A 37 12.10 -15.71 12.66
N GLY A 38 12.14 -16.94 13.19
CA GLY A 38 12.89 -18.06 12.60
C GLY A 38 12.57 -18.34 11.13
N THR A 39 11.28 -18.35 10.77
CA THR A 39 10.81 -18.59 9.40
C THR A 39 11.19 -17.43 8.46
N GLU A 40 11.10 -16.17 8.90
CA GLU A 40 11.53 -15.03 8.08
C GLU A 40 13.04 -15.01 7.84
N LYS A 41 13.86 -15.52 8.78
CA LYS A 41 15.32 -15.63 8.56
C LYS A 41 15.66 -16.60 7.43
N ALA A 42 14.93 -17.72 7.33
CA ALA A 42 15.11 -18.68 6.25
C ALA A 42 14.68 -18.08 4.90
N PHE A 43 13.53 -17.41 4.87
CA PHE A 43 13.05 -16.71 3.68
C PHE A 43 14.01 -15.61 3.23
N TYR A 44 14.52 -14.79 4.16
CA TYR A 44 15.51 -13.75 3.86
C TYR A 44 16.79 -14.32 3.24
N LYS A 45 17.31 -15.42 3.78
CA LYS A 45 18.50 -16.08 3.21
C LYS A 45 18.27 -16.49 1.76
N ARG A 46 17.12 -17.11 1.46
CA ARG A 46 16.76 -17.51 0.09
C ARG A 46 16.60 -16.29 -0.82
N PHE A 47 15.91 -15.26 -0.35
CA PHE A 47 15.74 -13.99 -1.07
C PHE A 47 17.07 -13.32 -1.42
N THR A 48 18.08 -13.45 -0.55
CA THR A 48 19.41 -12.89 -0.80
C THR A 48 20.36 -13.82 -1.57
N ALA A 49 20.05 -15.11 -1.66
CA ALA A 49 20.93 -16.12 -2.27
C ALA A 49 21.07 -15.95 -3.79
N ASP A 50 20.03 -15.44 -4.46
CA ASP A 50 20.04 -15.20 -5.91
C ASP A 50 20.84 -13.94 -6.33
N GLY A 51 21.51 -13.25 -5.39
CA GLY A 51 22.27 -12.02 -5.67
C GLY A 51 23.67 -12.04 -5.06
N GLU A 52 24.63 -12.60 -5.80
CA GLU A 52 26.07 -12.34 -5.65
C GLU A 52 26.35 -10.90 -6.09
N THR A 53 26.33 -9.95 -5.15
CA THR A 53 27.27 -8.82 -5.07
C THR A 53 26.81 -7.85 -3.98
N THR A 54 27.79 -7.35 -3.27
CA THR A 54 27.76 -6.49 -2.07
C THR A 54 27.36 -5.04 -2.35
N HIS A 55 26.63 -4.77 -3.44
CA HIS A 55 26.01 -3.46 -3.69
C HIS A 55 24.49 -3.61 -3.49
N ASP A 56 24.09 -3.41 -2.24
CA ASP A 56 22.80 -3.80 -1.66
C ASP A 56 21.56 -3.03 -2.15
N LEU A 57 21.73 -2.10 -3.09
CA LEU A 57 20.69 -1.16 -3.51
C LEU A 57 20.14 -1.54 -4.89
N GLN A 58 18.82 -1.71 -4.98
CA GLN A 58 18.11 -1.97 -6.22
C GLN A 58 17.31 -0.73 -6.64
N ALA A 59 17.23 -0.46 -7.93
CA ALA A 59 16.43 0.65 -8.45
C ALA A 59 14.93 0.37 -8.28
N LEU A 60 14.19 1.40 -7.89
CA LEU A 60 12.74 1.41 -7.77
C LEU A 60 12.09 1.95 -9.06
N SER A 61 10.79 1.74 -9.22
CA SER A 61 10.01 2.48 -10.22
C SER A 61 9.82 3.95 -9.80
N PRO A 62 9.69 4.87 -10.77
CA PRO A 62 9.31 6.24 -10.50
C PRO A 62 7.89 6.31 -9.89
N PRO A 63 7.61 7.23 -8.96
CA PRO A 63 6.25 7.44 -8.43
C PRO A 63 5.27 7.85 -9.54
N GLU A 64 4.04 7.37 -9.45
CA GLU A 64 2.99 7.68 -10.41
C GLU A 64 2.66 9.18 -10.42
N GLY A 65 2.43 9.77 -11.60
CA GLY A 65 2.07 11.19 -11.75
C GLY A 65 3.25 12.17 -11.72
N VAL A 66 4.48 11.70 -11.49
CA VAL A 66 5.68 12.55 -11.63
C VAL A 66 6.09 12.61 -13.11
N SER A 67 5.79 13.74 -13.75
CA SER A 67 6.36 14.06 -15.06
C SER A 67 7.81 14.49 -14.88
N TYR A 68 8.75 13.56 -15.07
CA TYR A 68 10.16 13.91 -15.17
C TYR A 68 10.36 14.65 -16.50
N SER A 69 10.66 15.95 -16.43
CA SER A 69 11.11 16.70 -17.60
C SER A 69 12.36 16.00 -18.13
N ARG A 70 12.24 15.30 -19.26
CA ARG A 70 13.40 14.84 -20.03
C ARG A 70 14.16 16.09 -20.48
N SER A 71 15.17 16.47 -19.71
CA SER A 71 16.15 17.46 -20.12
C SER A 71 16.83 16.91 -21.38
N LEU A 72 16.48 17.45 -22.54
CA LEU A 72 17.18 17.19 -23.82
C LEU A 72 18.54 17.93 -23.84
N SER A 73 19.27 17.89 -22.73
CA SER A 73 20.66 18.36 -22.62
C SER A 73 21.51 17.12 -22.43
N GLY A 74 22.29 16.78 -23.45
CA GLY A 74 23.12 15.58 -23.53
C GLY A 74 24.31 15.56 -22.58
N ASP A 75 24.05 15.66 -21.28
CA ASP A 75 24.95 15.18 -20.24
C ASP A 75 24.34 13.89 -19.67
N GLU A 76 25.14 12.82 -19.68
CA GLU A 76 24.79 11.48 -19.21
C GLU A 76 24.58 11.44 -17.68
N ASP A 77 23.55 12.11 -17.17
CA ASP A 77 23.04 11.89 -15.81
C ASP A 77 21.63 11.30 -15.93
N GLY A 78 21.58 9.97 -15.88
CA GLY A 78 20.37 9.18 -16.06
C GLY A 78 19.29 9.54 -15.05
N VAL A 79 18.04 9.27 -15.45
CA VAL A 79 16.84 9.36 -14.59
C VAL A 79 17.15 8.78 -13.21
N LEU A 80 17.21 9.62 -12.17
CA LEU A 80 17.52 9.20 -10.80
C LEU A 80 16.32 8.47 -10.20
N CYS A 81 16.12 7.21 -10.61
CA CYS A 81 15.23 6.32 -9.89
C CYS A 81 15.80 6.10 -8.49
N ASP A 82 14.98 6.31 -7.46
CA ASP A 82 15.40 6.07 -6.09
C ASP A 82 15.76 4.59 -5.90
N THR A 83 16.55 4.30 -4.87
CA THR A 83 17.03 2.94 -4.61
C THR A 83 16.54 2.41 -3.28
N ILE A 84 16.41 1.09 -3.21
CA ILE A 84 15.99 0.37 -2.01
C ILE A 84 17.01 -0.70 -1.63
N SER A 85 17.33 -0.79 -0.35
CA SER A 85 18.14 -1.91 0.13
C SER A 85 17.38 -3.23 0.00
N ARG A 86 18.06 -4.32 -0.36
CA ARG A 86 17.47 -5.68 -0.37
C ARG A 86 16.74 -6.02 0.92
N LYS A 87 17.28 -5.59 2.05
CA LYS A 87 16.66 -5.78 3.37
C LYS A 87 15.32 -5.04 3.51
N THR A 88 15.23 -3.80 3.01
CA THR A 88 13.99 -3.05 3.06
C THR A 88 12.99 -3.59 2.06
N LEU A 89 13.41 -3.94 0.85
CA LEU A 89 12.56 -4.61 -0.15
C LEU A 89 11.96 -5.91 0.41
N PHE A 90 12.78 -6.74 1.04
CA PHE A 90 12.30 -7.93 1.75
C PHE A 90 11.25 -7.58 2.81
N TYR A 91 11.40 -6.48 3.54
CA TYR A 91 10.40 -6.06 4.52
C TYR A 91 9.07 -5.69 3.88
N LEU A 92 9.08 -5.03 2.72
CA LEU A 92 7.86 -4.70 1.98
C LEU A 92 7.17 -5.97 1.47
N ILE A 93 7.91 -6.86 0.79
CA ILE A 93 7.39 -8.13 0.27
C ILE A 93 6.85 -9.03 1.39
N ALA A 94 7.58 -9.16 2.49
CA ALA A 94 7.14 -9.95 3.63
C ALA A 94 5.95 -9.31 4.38
N THR A 95 5.69 -8.02 4.18
CA THR A 95 4.47 -7.34 4.66
C THR A 95 3.30 -7.68 3.75
N LEU A 96 3.47 -7.65 2.42
CA LEU A 96 2.45 -8.10 1.46
C LEU A 96 2.00 -9.55 1.72
N ASN A 97 2.96 -10.48 1.80
CA ASN A 97 2.68 -11.90 2.10
C ASN A 97 1.97 -12.10 3.45
N ALA A 98 2.15 -11.20 4.42
CA ALA A 98 1.48 -11.28 5.71
C ALA A 98 0.08 -10.63 5.69
N ALA A 99 -0.12 -9.62 4.85
CA ALA A 99 -1.39 -8.92 4.68
C ALA A 99 -2.36 -9.68 3.76
N PHE A 100 -1.82 -10.48 2.84
CA PHE A 100 -2.56 -11.19 1.81
C PHE A 100 -2.08 -12.64 1.76
N PRO A 101 -2.46 -13.50 2.73
CA PRO A 101 -1.95 -14.86 2.86
C PRO A 101 -2.34 -15.77 1.70
N ASP A 102 -3.38 -15.42 0.95
CA ASP A 102 -3.87 -16.16 -0.22
C ASP A 102 -3.04 -15.91 -1.49
N TYR A 103 -2.09 -14.98 -1.44
CA TYR A 103 -1.26 -14.59 -2.58
C TYR A 103 0.23 -14.77 -2.26
N ASP A 104 1.03 -15.08 -3.29
CA ASP A 104 2.48 -15.22 -3.15
C ASP A 104 3.23 -14.08 -3.86
N PHE A 105 3.79 -13.17 -3.06
CA PHE A 105 4.60 -12.04 -3.52
C PHE A 105 6.10 -12.36 -3.51
N SER A 106 6.51 -13.61 -3.30
CA SER A 106 7.94 -13.97 -3.16
C SER A 106 8.80 -13.62 -4.39
N MET A 107 8.17 -13.47 -5.56
CA MET A 107 8.83 -13.11 -6.82
C MET A 107 8.71 -11.63 -7.17
N ALA A 108 8.09 -10.80 -6.32
CA ALA A 108 7.93 -9.38 -6.56
C ALA A 108 9.31 -8.68 -6.65
N LYS A 109 9.45 -7.82 -7.66
CA LYS A 109 10.71 -7.15 -8.01
C LYS A 109 10.74 -5.73 -7.48
N SER A 110 11.93 -5.16 -7.31
CA SER A 110 12.07 -3.75 -6.91
C SER A 110 11.41 -2.76 -7.87
N SER A 111 11.29 -3.12 -9.15
CA SER A 111 10.63 -2.31 -10.18
C SER A 111 9.11 -2.19 -9.98
N GLU A 112 8.50 -3.05 -9.17
CA GLU A 112 7.07 -2.97 -8.79
C GLU A 112 6.86 -2.10 -7.54
N PHE A 113 7.92 -1.46 -7.02
CA PHE A 113 7.84 -0.57 -5.87
C PHE A 113 8.39 0.80 -6.21
N SER A 114 7.79 1.86 -5.67
CA SER A 114 8.28 3.23 -5.80
C SER A 114 8.55 3.85 -4.43
N ALA A 115 9.52 4.77 -4.33
CA ALA A 115 9.73 5.57 -3.13
C ALA A 115 8.97 6.89 -3.28
N GLU A 116 8.01 7.14 -2.39
CA GLU A 116 7.15 8.30 -2.50
C GLU A 116 7.87 9.60 -2.09
N PRO A 117 7.68 10.72 -2.82
CA PRO A 117 8.47 11.93 -2.61
C PRO A 117 8.30 12.57 -1.23
N SER A 118 7.07 12.53 -0.67
CA SER A 118 6.75 13.16 0.62
C SER A 118 5.44 12.64 1.20
N LEU A 119 5.23 12.87 2.50
CA LEU A 119 3.95 12.60 3.15
C LEU A 119 2.81 13.39 2.51
N SER A 120 3.03 14.67 2.20
CA SER A 120 2.01 15.53 1.57
C SER A 120 1.59 15.04 0.19
N TRP A 121 2.54 14.46 -0.57
CA TRP A 121 2.25 13.83 -1.85
C TRP A 121 1.27 12.66 -1.70
N VAL A 122 1.59 11.74 -0.79
CA VAL A 122 0.77 10.56 -0.51
C VAL A 122 -0.60 10.96 0.05
N GLN A 123 -0.65 11.93 0.96
CA GLN A 123 -1.91 12.46 1.48
C GLN A 123 -2.78 13.08 0.39
N GLY A 124 -2.17 13.79 -0.58
CA GLY A 124 -2.87 14.34 -1.74
C GLY A 124 -3.43 13.27 -2.67
N ALA A 125 -2.64 12.22 -2.95
CA ALA A 125 -3.07 11.09 -3.78
C ALA A 125 -4.24 10.32 -3.12
N VAL A 126 -4.11 10.01 -1.83
CA VAL A 126 -5.17 9.36 -1.04
C VAL A 126 -6.44 10.23 -0.99
N GLU A 127 -6.28 11.55 -0.81
CA GLU A 127 -7.41 12.49 -0.83
C GLU A 127 -8.12 12.45 -2.19
N ALA A 128 -7.39 12.53 -3.29
CA ALA A 128 -7.98 12.51 -4.64
C ALA A 128 -8.73 11.20 -4.93
N ALA A 129 -8.19 10.05 -4.48
CA ALA A 129 -8.84 8.75 -4.64
C ALA A 129 -10.11 8.63 -3.79
N LEU A 130 -10.04 8.98 -2.50
CA LEU A 130 -11.13 8.75 -1.55
C LEU A 130 -12.17 9.86 -1.50
N SER A 131 -11.86 11.11 -1.91
CA SER A 131 -12.84 12.19 -1.87
C SER A 131 -13.98 11.97 -2.87
N THR A 132 -13.69 11.33 -4.01
CA THR A 132 -14.66 11.05 -5.08
C THR A 132 -15.68 10.01 -4.64
N VAL A 133 -15.24 8.91 -3.99
CA VAL A 133 -16.13 7.82 -3.59
C VAL A 133 -16.66 7.99 -2.16
N GLY A 134 -15.82 8.46 -1.24
CA GLY A 134 -16.11 8.55 0.19
C GLY A 134 -16.78 9.83 0.67
N GLY A 135 -16.75 10.91 -0.13
CA GLY A 135 -17.46 12.17 0.14
C GLY A 135 -17.34 12.65 1.59
N MET A 136 -18.49 12.86 2.25
CA MET A 136 -18.55 13.33 3.64
C MET A 136 -18.00 12.33 4.66
N ARG A 137 -18.18 11.01 4.44
CA ARG A 137 -17.67 9.97 5.35
C ARG A 137 -16.15 10.00 5.41
N TRP A 138 -15.49 10.07 4.23
CA TRP A 138 -14.05 10.23 4.17
C TRP A 138 -13.57 11.50 4.88
N ARG A 139 -14.24 12.63 4.64
CA ARG A 139 -13.87 13.93 5.27
C ARG A 139 -13.85 13.86 6.80
N GLN A 140 -14.80 13.14 7.40
CA GLN A 140 -14.89 12.94 8.86
C GLN A 140 -13.86 11.93 9.37
N LEU A 141 -13.59 10.87 8.61
CA LEU A 141 -12.67 9.79 8.98
C LEU A 141 -11.19 10.19 8.85
N ARG A 142 -10.87 10.99 7.84
CA ARG A 142 -9.50 11.35 7.44
C ARG A 142 -8.63 11.87 8.59
N PRO A 143 -9.06 12.82 9.45
CA PRO A 143 -8.22 13.29 10.55
C PRO A 143 -7.89 12.19 11.56
N ALA A 144 -8.87 11.35 11.90
CA ALA A 144 -8.68 10.24 12.83
C ALA A 144 -7.73 9.19 12.24
N LEU A 145 -7.86 8.89 10.95
CA LEU A 145 -6.99 7.96 10.25
C LEU A 145 -5.53 8.42 10.28
N TRP A 146 -5.24 9.64 9.84
CA TRP A 146 -3.86 10.14 9.80
C TRP A 146 -3.25 10.27 11.21
N ALA A 147 -4.04 10.68 12.21
CA ALA A 147 -3.59 10.71 13.60
C ALA A 147 -3.25 9.30 14.14
N ALA A 148 -4.04 8.29 13.77
CA ALA A 148 -3.78 6.91 14.18
C ALA A 148 -2.51 6.35 13.54
N ILE A 149 -2.31 6.60 12.24
CA ILE A 149 -1.09 6.18 11.53
C ILE A 149 0.14 6.89 12.11
N ASP A 150 0.05 8.21 12.36
CA ASP A 150 1.15 8.97 12.97
C ASP A 150 1.53 8.44 14.35
N LYS A 151 0.54 8.12 15.18
CA LYS A 151 0.79 7.53 16.50
C LYS A 151 1.52 6.19 16.42
N GLU A 152 1.25 5.38 15.40
CA GLU A 152 1.83 4.05 15.26
C GLU A 152 3.27 4.07 14.74
N VAL A 153 3.60 4.95 13.79
CA VAL A 153 4.91 4.92 13.10
C VAL A 153 5.67 6.23 13.10
N LEU A 154 5.14 7.33 13.66
CA LEU A 154 5.70 8.68 13.58
C LEU A 154 5.94 9.07 12.11
N LEU A 155 4.88 9.52 11.44
CA LEU A 155 4.86 9.78 9.99
C LEU A 155 6.03 10.67 9.51
N PRO A 156 6.45 11.74 10.21
CA PRO A 156 7.58 12.58 9.79
C PRO A 156 8.92 11.84 9.72
N GLU A 157 9.07 10.72 10.43
CA GLU A 157 10.29 9.91 10.43
C GLU A 157 10.21 8.69 9.49
N CYS A 158 9.09 8.54 8.77
CA CYS A 158 8.86 7.41 7.88
C CYS A 158 9.48 7.65 6.50
N ARG A 159 10.00 6.57 5.91
CA ARG A 159 10.17 6.48 4.46
C ARG A 159 8.96 5.78 3.88
N ILE A 160 8.36 6.37 2.86
CA ILE A 160 7.09 5.91 2.30
C ILE A 160 7.37 5.22 0.97
N TYR A 161 6.78 4.05 0.78
CA TYR A 161 6.86 3.29 -0.45
C TYR A 161 5.46 2.96 -0.96
N SER A 162 5.31 2.73 -2.25
CA SER A 162 4.12 2.15 -2.88
C SER A 162 4.46 0.82 -3.54
N TYR A 163 3.46 -0.06 -3.64
CA TYR A 163 3.52 -1.27 -4.46
C TYR A 163 2.54 -1.13 -5.63
N ASN A 164 3.10 -1.11 -6.83
CA ASN A 164 2.43 -0.87 -8.10
C ASN A 164 2.80 -2.05 -9.03
N PRO A 165 2.08 -3.18 -8.95
CA PRO A 165 2.39 -4.35 -9.76
C PRO A 165 2.18 -4.07 -11.25
N ASP A 166 2.89 -4.81 -12.10
CA ASP A 166 2.58 -4.83 -13.53
C ASP A 166 1.23 -5.52 -13.74
N LEU A 167 0.47 -5.13 -14.77
CA LEU A 167 -0.84 -5.73 -15.10
C LEU A 167 -0.82 -7.27 -15.22
N ALA A 168 0.33 -7.86 -15.57
CA ALA A 168 0.50 -9.31 -15.69
C ALA A 168 0.84 -10.01 -14.36
N SER A 169 1.35 -9.26 -13.37
CA SER A 169 1.69 -9.75 -12.03
C SER A 169 0.72 -9.28 -10.96
N ASP A 170 -0.26 -8.42 -11.29
CA ASP A 170 -1.19 -7.82 -10.34
C ASP A 170 -2.18 -8.85 -9.75
N PRO A 171 -2.03 -9.23 -8.48
CA PRO A 171 -2.99 -10.11 -7.81
C PRO A 171 -4.32 -9.41 -7.53
N PHE A 172 -4.36 -8.07 -7.61
CA PHE A 172 -5.54 -7.23 -7.45
C PHE A 172 -6.18 -6.84 -8.79
N GLY A 173 -5.70 -7.41 -9.90
CA GLY A 173 -6.23 -7.24 -11.26
C GLY A 173 -7.58 -7.94 -11.46
N GLU A 174 -8.46 -7.83 -10.47
CA GLU A 174 -9.82 -8.34 -10.51
C GLU A 174 -10.65 -7.50 -11.49
N PRO A 175 -11.51 -8.14 -12.31
CA PRO A 175 -12.40 -7.41 -13.20
C PRO A 175 -13.27 -6.44 -12.39
N GLY A 176 -13.23 -5.16 -12.77
CA GLY A 176 -14.00 -4.11 -12.11
C GLY A 176 -13.24 -3.29 -11.06
N CYS A 177 -11.94 -3.54 -10.82
CA CYS A 177 -11.10 -2.62 -10.05
C CYS A 177 -10.97 -1.27 -10.78
N LEU A 178 -11.44 -0.19 -10.15
CA LEU A 178 -11.40 1.18 -10.69
C LEU A 178 -10.05 1.83 -10.39
N TRP A 179 -9.56 1.63 -9.17
CA TRP A 179 -8.24 2.04 -8.72
C TRP A 179 -7.87 1.26 -7.47
N ALA A 180 -6.57 1.10 -7.24
CA ALA A 180 -6.03 0.54 -6.01
C ALA A 180 -4.73 1.26 -5.66
N PHE A 181 -4.42 1.37 -4.37
CA PHE A 181 -3.13 1.82 -3.89
C PHE A 181 -2.67 0.99 -2.71
N ASN A 182 -1.35 0.84 -2.58
CA ASN A 182 -0.72 0.03 -1.53
C ASN A 182 0.47 0.78 -0.96
N TYR A 183 0.27 1.55 0.12
CA TYR A 183 1.31 2.37 0.74
C TYR A 183 1.92 1.71 1.97
N PHE A 184 3.24 1.82 2.10
CA PHE A 184 4.03 1.34 3.25
C PHE A 184 4.69 2.54 3.94
N PHE A 185 4.30 2.80 5.17
CA PHE A 185 4.92 3.79 6.05
C PHE A 185 5.96 3.10 6.92
N TYR A 186 7.23 3.13 6.49
CA TYR A 186 8.31 2.42 7.18
C TYR A 186 9.13 3.32 8.09
N ASN A 187 9.05 3.08 9.40
CA ASN A 187 9.95 3.69 10.38
C ASN A 187 11.09 2.72 10.75
N ARG A 188 12.30 3.06 10.31
CA ARG A 188 13.52 2.27 10.55
C ARG A 188 13.91 2.18 12.03
N LYS A 189 13.67 3.24 12.81
CA LYS A 189 14.02 3.30 14.25
C LYS A 189 13.11 2.37 15.05
N LEU A 190 11.81 2.41 14.77
CA LEU A 190 10.81 1.55 15.42
C LEU A 190 10.80 0.11 14.88
N LYS A 191 11.43 -0.12 13.72
CA LYS A 191 11.36 -1.40 12.97
C LYS A 191 9.91 -1.81 12.75
N ARG A 192 9.12 -0.86 12.26
CA ARG A 192 7.67 -0.99 12.12
C ARG A 192 7.24 -0.44 10.76
N ILE A 193 6.30 -1.13 10.14
CA ILE A 193 5.63 -0.73 8.91
C ILE A 193 4.15 -0.60 9.22
N VAL A 194 3.55 0.55 8.92
CA VAL A 194 2.10 0.62 8.74
C VAL A 194 1.82 0.43 7.27
N PHE A 195 0.99 -0.55 6.95
CA PHE A 195 0.55 -0.86 5.60
C PHE A 195 -0.87 -0.32 5.42
N PHE A 196 -1.04 0.56 4.44
CA PHE A 196 -2.33 1.14 4.09
C PHE A 196 -2.65 0.77 2.64
N THR A 197 -3.59 -0.15 2.49
CA THR A 197 -4.09 -0.59 1.19
C THR A 197 -5.54 -0.15 1.03
N CYS A 198 -5.90 0.25 -0.18
CA CYS A 198 -7.28 0.57 -0.51
C CYS A 198 -7.54 0.27 -1.98
N ARG A 199 -8.73 -0.26 -2.26
CA ARG A 199 -9.22 -0.48 -3.63
C ARG A 199 -10.64 0.02 -3.77
N ALA A 200 -10.95 0.54 -4.95
CA ALA A 200 -12.32 0.80 -5.39
C ALA A 200 -12.70 -0.18 -6.48
N MET A 201 -13.90 -0.74 -6.37
CA MET A 201 -14.46 -1.69 -7.33
C MET A 201 -15.81 -1.21 -7.84
N SER A 202 -16.11 -1.50 -9.10
CA SER A 202 -17.44 -1.36 -9.66
C SER A 202 -18.38 -2.40 -9.02
N PRO A 203 -19.54 -1.99 -8.46
CA PRO A 203 -20.49 -2.90 -7.81
C PRO A 203 -21.00 -4.00 -8.75
N VAL A 204 -21.05 -3.72 -10.05
CA VAL A 204 -21.50 -4.68 -11.09
C VAL A 204 -20.61 -5.92 -11.14
N CYS A 205 -19.33 -5.81 -10.76
CA CYS A 205 -18.39 -6.92 -10.70
C CYS A 205 -18.09 -7.37 -9.25
N ALA A 206 -18.53 -6.62 -8.24
CA ALA A 206 -18.27 -6.91 -6.83
C ALA A 206 -19.10 -8.07 -6.27
N VAL A 207 -20.19 -8.46 -6.96
CA VAL A 207 -21.09 -9.54 -6.55
C VAL A 207 -20.44 -10.93 -6.67
N ASP A 208 -19.43 -11.09 -7.54
CA ASP A 208 -18.75 -12.37 -7.77
C ASP A 208 -17.50 -12.57 -6.88
N SER A 209 -17.07 -11.52 -6.16
CA SER A 209 -15.88 -11.54 -5.28
C SER A 209 -16.18 -11.90 -3.82
N GLY A 210 -17.43 -12.30 -3.49
CA GLY A 210 -17.82 -12.74 -2.15
C GLY A 210 -17.82 -11.64 -1.08
N VAL A 211 -17.87 -10.37 -1.49
CA VAL A 211 -17.93 -9.23 -0.59
C VAL A 211 -19.39 -8.88 -0.34
N ASP A 212 -19.90 -9.22 0.85
CA ASP A 212 -21.25 -8.85 1.29
C ASP A 212 -21.34 -7.34 1.50
N PHE A 213 -21.71 -6.64 0.44
CA PHE A 213 -22.29 -5.30 0.55
C PHE A 213 -23.75 -5.50 0.94
N ALA A 214 -24.02 -5.66 2.23
CA ALA A 214 -25.38 -5.61 2.73
C ALA A 214 -26.01 -4.32 2.21
N MET A 215 -26.98 -4.45 1.30
CA MET A 215 -27.85 -3.37 0.92
C MET A 215 -28.62 -3.03 2.18
N ASP A 216 -28.31 -1.90 2.82
CA ASP A 216 -29.25 -1.28 3.74
C ASP A 216 -30.47 -0.91 2.87
N GLU A 217 -31.46 -1.79 2.86
CA GLU A 217 -32.78 -1.48 2.32
C GLU A 217 -33.32 -0.31 3.14
N ASP A 218 -33.35 0.88 2.52
CA ASP A 218 -33.96 2.07 3.09
C ASP A 218 -35.37 1.71 3.58
N GLU A 219 -35.56 1.73 4.91
CA GLU A 219 -36.84 1.51 5.56
C GLU A 219 -37.91 2.45 4.97
N GLU A 220 -39.01 1.83 4.54
CA GLU A 220 -40.24 2.44 4.04
C GLU A 220 -40.66 3.70 4.82
N TYR A 221 -40.83 4.83 4.13
CA TYR A 221 -41.73 5.88 4.58
C TYR A 221 -43.14 5.57 4.05
N ASN A 222 -43.97 5.06 4.95
CA ASN A 222 -45.43 5.00 4.83
C ASN A 222 -46.05 6.35 5.27
#